data_AF-X1P0W5-F1
#
_entry.id   AF-X1P0W5-F1
#
_cell.length_a   1.000
_cell.length_b   1.000
_cell.length_c   1.000
_cell.angle_alpha   90.00
_cell.angle_beta   90.00
_cell.angle_gamma   90.00
#
_symmetry.space_group_name_H-M   'P 1'
#
loop_
_entity.id
_entity.type
_entity.pdbx_description
1 polymer ?
#
loop_
_entity_poly.entity_id
_entity_poly.type
_entity_poly.pdbx_seq_one_letter_code
_entity_poly.pdbx_strand_id
1 'polypeptide(L)'
;GKAAKKAMAQIVMAINRARFLEPVEQTKISVNRDVLVIGGGMAGIEAAIELSNLNLKTTLIEKEAILGGKLNQFVNLYPVRVTPGELLAAKLKQVDERQNIDVLTSAELIDVSGEVGNFSARIKGGNGEFVRNFGAIIFATGYNTQFSSQIYGFELSNNIITQSQLEEMLKSSSEVKETPKSVCFVVDISDEHSRVSTLSALRNALGVKEKFGGEVCVLCKNLKVDGAGLERLYRDCRNKGVLFIKFDIPPKILKQDGEIRIEVEDVLMS
;
A
#
# COMPACT_ATOMS: atom_id res chain seq x y z
N GLY A 1 19.04 37.48 23.26
CA GLY A 1 17.94 37.59 22.27
C GLY A 1 16.64 37.00 22.81
N LYS A 2 15.52 37.18 22.09
CA LYS A 2 14.17 36.70 22.48
C LYS A 2 14.12 35.19 22.75
N ALA A 3 14.91 34.40 22.01
CA ALA A 3 15.06 32.95 22.23
C ALA A 3 15.68 32.61 23.60
N ALA A 4 16.73 33.32 24.02
CA ALA A 4 17.39 33.09 25.31
C ALA A 4 16.46 33.40 26.50
N LYS A 5 15.62 34.45 26.40
CA LYS A 5 14.62 34.76 27.44
C LYS A 5 13.55 33.67 27.55
N LYS A 6 13.10 33.10 26.44
CA LYS A 6 12.13 31.99 26.42
C LYS A 6 12.74 30.71 27.03
N ALA A 7 13.99 30.39 26.69
CA ALA A 7 14.70 29.26 27.28
C ALA A 7 14.83 29.41 28.81
N MET A 8 15.21 30.60 29.28
CA MET A 8 15.31 30.88 30.73
C MET A 8 13.95 30.69 31.43
N ALA A 9 12.86 31.18 30.82
CA ALA A 9 11.52 31.00 31.38
C ALA A 9 11.12 29.51 31.47
N GLN A 10 11.43 28.70 30.46
CA GLN A 10 11.15 27.26 30.48
C GLN A 10 11.94 26.52 31.56
N ILE A 11 13.20 26.91 31.77
CA ILE A 11 14.04 26.35 32.85
C ILE A 11 13.43 26.69 34.21
N VAL A 12 13.05 27.97 34.43
CA VAL A 12 12.41 28.38 35.68
C VAL A 12 11.08 27.65 35.91
N MET A 13 10.27 27.45 34.87
CA MET A 13 9.02 26.67 34.95
C MET A 13 9.30 25.20 35.31
N ALA A 14 10.30 24.57 34.68
CA ALA A 14 10.67 23.19 34.97
C ALA A 14 11.19 23.02 36.41
N ILE A 15 12.04 23.94 36.88
CA ILE A 15 12.53 23.95 38.27
C ILE A 15 11.35 24.10 39.25
N ASN A 16 10.43 25.02 38.99
CA ASN A 16 9.27 25.21 39.86
C ASN A 16 8.38 23.97 39.91
N ARG A 17 8.17 23.27 38.78
CA ARG A 17 7.44 21.99 38.77
C ARG A 17 8.19 20.90 39.53
N ALA A 18 9.51 20.81 39.34
CA ALA A 18 10.35 19.78 39.97
C ALA A 18 10.33 19.83 41.49
N ARG A 19 10.20 21.02 42.08
CA ARG A 19 10.10 21.21 43.54
C ARG A 19 8.86 20.57 44.17
N PHE A 20 7.83 20.28 43.38
CA PHE A 20 6.58 19.66 43.83
C PHE A 20 6.40 18.24 43.25
N LEU A 21 7.44 17.65 42.66
CA LEU A 21 7.35 16.25 42.21
C LEU A 21 7.42 15.32 43.41
N GLU A 22 6.46 14.40 43.47
CA GLU A 22 6.47 13.30 44.41
C GLU A 22 7.09 12.05 43.74
N PRO A 23 7.73 11.16 44.51
CA PRO A 23 8.22 9.89 43.97
C PRO A 23 7.09 9.08 43.33
N VAL A 24 7.25 8.70 42.06
CA VAL A 24 6.31 7.81 41.38
C VAL A 24 6.76 6.37 41.59
N GLU A 25 5.93 5.58 42.27
CA GLU A 25 6.18 4.15 42.38
C GLU A 25 5.94 3.46 41.04
N GLN A 26 6.87 2.59 40.63
CA GLN A 26 6.72 1.81 39.41
C GLN A 26 5.83 0.60 39.68
N THR A 27 4.60 0.64 39.17
CA THR A 27 3.67 -0.49 39.25
C THR A 27 4.08 -1.57 38.24
N LYS A 28 4.27 -2.81 38.70
CA LYS A 28 4.39 -3.97 37.80
C LYS A 28 3.00 -4.38 37.35
N ILE A 29 2.74 -4.28 36.05
CA ILE A 29 1.47 -4.69 35.44
C ILE A 29 1.68 -6.03 34.74
N SER A 30 0.74 -6.97 34.92
CA SER A 30 0.75 -8.22 34.17
C SER A 30 0.39 -7.96 32.73
N VAL A 31 1.20 -8.46 31.80
CA VAL A 31 1.03 -8.26 30.36
C VAL A 31 0.39 -9.49 29.75
N ASN A 32 -0.76 -9.32 29.10
CA ASN A 32 -1.33 -10.34 28.22
C ASN A 32 -0.36 -10.58 27.06
N ARG A 33 -0.08 -11.84 26.72
CA ARG A 33 0.87 -12.19 25.65
C ARG A 33 0.21 -12.40 24.28
N ASP A 34 -1.11 -12.39 24.23
CA ASP A 34 -1.86 -12.55 22.99
C ASP A 34 -1.79 -11.27 22.16
N VAL A 35 -1.69 -11.42 20.84
CA VAL A 35 -1.54 -10.30 19.91
C VAL A 35 -2.67 -10.29 18.88
N LEU A 36 -3.26 -9.12 18.65
CA LEU A 36 -4.22 -8.90 17.58
C LEU A 36 -3.50 -8.31 16.36
N VAL A 37 -3.66 -8.92 15.19
CA VAL A 37 -3.19 -8.38 13.90
C VAL A 37 -4.42 -8.03 13.06
N ILE A 38 -4.48 -6.80 12.57
CA ILE A 38 -5.62 -6.26 11.83
C ILE A 38 -5.23 -6.04 10.37
N GLY A 39 -5.83 -6.81 9.47
CA GLY A 39 -5.56 -6.79 8.03
C GLY A 39 -4.83 -8.05 7.57
N GLY A 40 -5.50 -8.87 6.79
CA GLY A 40 -5.03 -10.13 6.20
C GLY A 40 -4.28 -9.98 4.88
N GLY A 41 -3.68 -8.82 4.62
CA GLY A 41 -2.71 -8.64 3.53
C GLY A 41 -1.35 -9.26 3.86
N MET A 42 -0.40 -9.19 2.92
CA MET A 42 0.94 -9.76 3.11
C MET A 42 1.66 -9.31 4.38
N ALA A 43 1.52 -8.03 4.77
CA ALA A 43 2.13 -7.52 5.99
C ALA A 43 1.55 -8.17 7.26
N GLY A 44 0.23 -8.33 7.34
CA GLY A 44 -0.43 -8.93 8.50
C GLY A 44 -0.25 -10.46 8.55
N ILE A 45 -0.28 -11.13 7.41
CA ILE A 45 0.06 -12.56 7.30
C ILE A 45 1.48 -12.80 7.81
N GLU A 46 2.46 -12.01 7.35
CA GLU A 46 3.85 -12.15 7.79
C GLU A 46 4.00 -11.86 9.28
N ALA A 47 3.37 -10.79 9.77
CA ALA A 47 3.38 -10.46 11.19
C ALA A 47 2.82 -11.61 12.04
N ALA A 48 1.72 -12.24 11.62
CA ALA A 48 1.14 -13.37 12.34
C ALA A 48 2.06 -14.59 12.36
N ILE A 49 2.73 -14.89 11.24
CA ILE A 49 3.72 -15.97 11.15
C ILE A 49 4.89 -15.71 12.11
N GLU A 50 5.44 -14.50 12.11
CA GLU A 50 6.59 -14.16 12.96
C GLU A 50 6.23 -14.14 14.45
N LEU A 51 5.06 -13.62 14.82
CA LEU A 51 4.56 -13.69 16.20
C LEU A 51 4.36 -15.14 16.64
N SER A 52 3.85 -15.99 15.76
CA SER A 52 3.70 -17.42 16.02
C SER A 52 5.05 -18.11 16.24
N ASN A 53 6.09 -17.76 15.46
CA ASN A 53 7.46 -18.27 15.65
C ASN A 53 8.03 -17.90 17.04
N LEU A 54 7.57 -16.79 17.62
CA LEU A 54 7.89 -16.36 18.99
C LEU A 54 6.99 -17.01 20.06
N ASN A 55 6.16 -17.99 19.69
CA ASN A 55 5.17 -18.66 20.55
C ASN A 55 4.14 -17.70 21.15
N LEU A 56 3.81 -16.60 20.47
CA LEU A 56 2.73 -15.70 20.87
C LEU A 56 1.43 -16.13 20.19
N LYS A 57 0.37 -16.27 20.98
CA LYS A 57 -0.96 -16.54 20.42
C LYS A 57 -1.40 -15.30 19.64
N THR A 58 -1.74 -15.50 18.38
CA THR A 58 -2.05 -14.40 17.47
C THR A 58 -3.46 -14.56 16.93
N THR A 59 -4.28 -13.52 17.01
CA THR A 59 -5.54 -13.44 16.27
C THR A 59 -5.32 -12.54 15.06
N LEU A 60 -5.47 -13.07 13.85
CA LEU A 60 -5.41 -12.32 12.60
C LEU A 60 -6.84 -12.08 12.12
N ILE A 61 -7.26 -10.81 12.04
CA ILE A 61 -8.57 -10.44 11.49
C ILE A 61 -8.44 -9.82 10.10
N GLU A 62 -9.36 -10.17 9.20
CA GLU A 62 -9.50 -9.62 7.86
C GLU A 62 -10.97 -9.28 7.60
N LYS A 63 -11.22 -8.07 7.10
CA LYS A 63 -12.57 -7.58 6.82
C LYS A 63 -13.21 -8.29 5.63
N GLU A 64 -12.42 -8.68 4.64
CA GLU A 64 -12.88 -9.41 3.47
C GLU A 64 -13.05 -10.91 3.78
N ALA A 65 -13.75 -11.63 2.90
CA ALA A 65 -13.96 -13.08 3.06
C ALA A 65 -12.68 -13.92 2.85
N ILE A 66 -11.66 -13.34 2.21
CA ILE A 66 -10.41 -14.02 1.86
C ILE A 66 -9.19 -13.18 2.28
N LEU A 67 -8.11 -13.87 2.63
CA LEU A 67 -6.80 -13.27 2.88
C LEU A 67 -6.08 -12.91 1.56
N GLY A 68 -5.03 -12.10 1.67
CA GLY A 68 -4.12 -11.72 0.58
C GLY A 68 -4.11 -10.22 0.27
N GLY A 69 -5.19 -9.51 0.56
CA GLY A 69 -5.30 -8.06 0.33
C GLY A 69 -4.96 -7.68 -1.13
N LYS A 70 -4.18 -6.60 -1.30
CA LYS A 70 -3.78 -6.11 -2.64
C LYS A 70 -2.95 -7.10 -3.46
N LEU A 71 -2.31 -8.08 -2.83
CA LEU A 71 -1.58 -9.12 -3.57
C LEU A 71 -2.51 -9.89 -4.52
N ASN A 72 -3.78 -10.07 -4.14
CA ASN A 72 -4.81 -10.71 -4.98
C ASN A 72 -5.15 -9.90 -6.23
N GLN A 73 -4.71 -8.64 -6.36
CA GLN A 73 -4.93 -7.78 -7.52
C GLN A 73 -3.72 -7.76 -8.47
N PHE A 74 -2.53 -8.11 -7.97
CA PHE A 74 -1.30 -8.05 -8.76
C PHE A 74 -1.20 -9.17 -9.78
N VAL A 75 -0.76 -8.85 -11.01
CA VAL A 75 -0.51 -9.82 -12.09
C VAL A 75 0.80 -10.56 -11.87
N ASN A 76 1.86 -9.83 -11.50
CA ASN A 76 3.20 -10.36 -11.26
C ASN A 76 3.90 -9.61 -10.11
N LEU A 77 4.99 -10.19 -9.61
CA LEU A 77 5.81 -9.65 -8.51
C LEU A 77 7.21 -9.27 -8.98
N TYR A 78 7.33 -8.63 -10.14
CA TYR A 78 8.64 -8.26 -10.68
C TYR A 78 9.55 -7.62 -9.59
N PRO A 79 10.82 -8.03 -9.47
CA PRO A 79 11.59 -8.95 -10.33
C PRO A 79 11.46 -10.44 -9.96
N VAL A 80 10.63 -10.77 -8.97
CA VAL A 80 10.48 -12.13 -8.45
C VAL A 80 9.72 -12.99 -9.46
N ARG A 81 10.26 -14.16 -9.78
CA ARG A 81 9.70 -15.11 -10.76
C ARG A 81 8.60 -16.01 -10.19
N VAL A 82 8.09 -15.69 -9.00
CA VAL A 82 6.98 -16.40 -8.35
C VAL A 82 5.72 -15.60 -8.57
N THR A 83 4.62 -16.26 -8.88
CA THR A 83 3.33 -15.58 -9.06
C THR A 83 2.80 -15.07 -7.70
N PRO A 84 1.99 -14.01 -7.69
CA PRO A 84 1.30 -13.54 -6.50
C PRO A 84 0.52 -14.66 -5.78
N GLY A 85 -0.15 -15.53 -6.54
CA GLY A 85 -0.92 -16.65 -6.00
C GLY A 85 -0.05 -17.71 -5.34
N GLU A 86 1.08 -18.09 -5.95
CA GLU A 86 2.02 -19.06 -5.35
C GLU A 86 2.65 -18.52 -4.07
N LEU A 87 3.06 -17.24 -4.06
CA LEU A 87 3.61 -16.60 -2.86
C LEU A 87 2.58 -16.60 -1.72
N LEU A 88 1.33 -16.20 -2.04
CA LEU A 88 0.25 -16.18 -1.06
C LEU A 88 -0.04 -17.60 -0.54
N ALA A 89 -0.20 -18.58 -1.43
CA ALA A 89 -0.47 -19.97 -1.06
C ALA A 89 0.62 -20.54 -0.12
N ALA A 90 1.90 -20.24 -0.40
CA ALA A 90 3.01 -20.67 0.45
C ALA A 90 2.97 -20.04 1.86
N LYS A 91 2.48 -18.81 1.98
CA LYS A 91 2.32 -18.13 3.28
C LYS A 91 1.04 -18.57 4.00
N LEU A 92 -0.06 -18.78 3.29
CA LEU A 92 -1.30 -19.31 3.87
C LEU A 92 -1.10 -20.73 4.42
N LYS A 93 -0.39 -21.60 3.70
CA LYS A 93 -0.02 -22.92 4.21
C LYS A 93 0.74 -22.83 5.54
N GLN A 94 1.65 -21.87 5.68
CA GLN A 94 2.36 -21.63 6.94
C GLN A 94 1.41 -21.20 8.05
N VAL A 95 0.43 -20.34 7.75
CA VAL A 95 -0.59 -19.93 8.72
C VAL A 95 -1.43 -21.14 9.15
N ASP A 96 -1.91 -21.95 8.20
CA ASP A 96 -2.79 -23.10 8.46
C ASP A 96 -2.10 -24.20 9.28
N GLU A 97 -0.79 -24.38 9.13
CA GLU A 97 0.00 -25.36 9.88
C GLU A 97 0.24 -24.97 11.36
N ARG A 98 -0.09 -23.72 11.76
CA ARG A 98 0.19 -23.17 13.09
C ARG A 98 -1.05 -23.15 13.97
N GLN A 99 -0.99 -23.87 15.08
CA GLN A 99 -2.10 -23.96 16.05
C GLN A 99 -2.29 -22.71 16.92
N ASN A 100 -1.30 -21.81 16.96
CA ASN A 100 -1.34 -20.57 17.75
C ASN A 100 -1.74 -19.33 16.94
N ILE A 101 -2.22 -19.50 15.71
CA ILE A 101 -2.81 -18.43 14.91
C ILE A 101 -4.32 -18.69 14.74
N ASP A 102 -5.13 -17.81 15.28
CA ASP A 102 -6.58 -17.77 15.05
C ASP A 102 -6.88 -16.80 13.90
N VAL A 103 -7.28 -17.31 12.73
CA VAL A 103 -7.67 -16.48 11.58
C VAL A 103 -9.17 -16.24 11.58
N LEU A 104 -9.59 -14.98 11.47
CA LEU A 104 -10.99 -14.57 11.35
C LEU A 104 -11.15 -13.70 10.10
N THR A 105 -11.74 -14.26 9.04
CA THR A 105 -12.18 -13.49 7.87
C THR A 105 -13.59 -12.93 8.09
N SER A 106 -14.00 -11.98 7.26
CA SER A 106 -15.24 -11.22 7.46
C SER A 106 -15.36 -10.66 8.88
N ALA A 107 -14.23 -10.21 9.42
CA ALA A 107 -14.10 -9.71 10.78
C ALA A 107 -13.44 -8.33 10.81
N GLU A 108 -14.03 -7.42 11.57
CA GLU A 108 -13.60 -6.02 11.67
C GLU A 108 -13.47 -5.59 13.13
N LEU A 109 -12.43 -4.81 13.42
CA LEU A 109 -12.29 -4.15 14.71
C LEU A 109 -13.27 -2.98 14.79
N ILE A 110 -14.12 -2.99 15.81
CA ILE A 110 -15.10 -1.93 16.06
C ILE A 110 -14.56 -0.88 17.02
N ASP A 111 -13.91 -1.35 18.10
CA ASP A 111 -13.46 -0.49 19.18
C ASP A 111 -12.31 -1.12 19.96
N VAL A 112 -11.45 -0.27 20.52
CA VAL A 112 -10.35 -0.67 21.40
C VAL A 112 -10.36 0.22 22.63
N SER A 113 -10.32 -0.41 23.79
CA SER A 113 -10.15 0.25 25.09
C SER A 113 -9.02 -0.40 25.88
N GLY A 114 -8.62 0.22 27.00
CA GLY A 114 -7.56 -0.30 27.87
C GLY A 114 -6.21 0.37 27.63
N GLU A 115 -5.15 -0.30 28.03
CA GLU A 115 -3.78 0.23 28.07
C GLU A 115 -2.76 -0.79 27.56
N VAL A 116 -1.51 -0.35 27.39
CA VAL A 116 -0.42 -1.20 26.90
C VAL A 116 -0.30 -2.46 27.76
N GLY A 117 -0.36 -3.62 27.12
CA GLY A 117 -0.31 -4.92 27.79
C GLY A 117 -1.67 -5.48 28.21
N ASN A 118 -2.76 -4.72 28.12
CA ASN A 118 -4.12 -5.18 28.41
C ASN A 118 -5.18 -4.35 27.65
N PHE A 119 -5.21 -4.52 26.34
CA PHE A 119 -6.26 -3.97 25.47
C PHE A 119 -7.48 -4.88 25.45
N SER A 120 -8.66 -4.29 25.49
CA SER A 120 -9.93 -4.96 25.22
C SER A 120 -10.42 -4.52 23.84
N ALA A 121 -10.41 -5.46 22.89
CA ALA A 121 -10.79 -5.22 21.50
C ALA A 121 -12.17 -5.83 21.24
N ARG A 122 -13.08 -5.00 20.72
CA ARG A 122 -14.41 -5.41 20.27
C ARG A 122 -14.36 -5.69 18.77
N ILE A 123 -14.66 -6.92 18.39
CA ILE A 123 -14.54 -7.41 17.03
C ILE A 123 -15.90 -7.88 16.57
N LYS A 124 -16.31 -7.41 15.39
CA LYS A 124 -17.50 -7.90 14.68
C LYS A 124 -17.05 -8.98 13.71
N GLY A 125 -17.46 -10.22 13.92
CA GLY A 125 -17.24 -11.33 12.98
C GLY A 125 -18.54 -11.80 12.33
N GLY A 126 -18.46 -12.87 11.54
CA GLY A 126 -19.62 -13.44 10.84
C GLY A 126 -20.78 -13.88 11.74
N ASN A 127 -20.51 -14.22 13.01
CA ASN A 127 -21.50 -14.67 13.99
C ASN A 127 -21.92 -13.59 15.00
N GLY A 128 -21.57 -12.32 14.75
CA GLY A 128 -21.88 -11.19 15.64
C GLY A 128 -20.65 -10.56 16.29
N GLU A 129 -20.88 -9.71 17.28
CA GLU A 129 -19.84 -8.99 18.02
C GLU A 129 -19.38 -9.78 19.24
N PHE A 130 -18.06 -9.79 19.47
CA PHE A 130 -17.45 -10.35 20.66
C PHE A 130 -16.27 -9.48 21.12
N VAL A 131 -15.88 -9.66 22.37
CA VAL A 131 -14.75 -8.94 22.97
C VAL A 131 -13.64 -9.94 23.30
N ARG A 132 -12.40 -9.58 22.98
CA ARG A 132 -11.19 -10.33 23.36
C ARG A 132 -10.11 -9.38 23.86
N ASN A 133 -9.30 -9.87 24.79
CA ASN A 133 -8.21 -9.10 25.38
C ASN A 133 -6.87 -9.45 24.71
N PHE A 134 -6.02 -8.46 24.52
CA PHE A 134 -4.72 -8.58 23.87
C PHE A 134 -3.66 -7.73 24.58
N GLY A 135 -2.41 -8.16 24.54
CA GLY A 135 -1.28 -7.35 25.03
C GLY A 135 -0.85 -6.26 24.07
N ALA A 136 -0.96 -6.56 22.78
CA ALA A 136 -0.53 -5.70 21.69
C ALA A 136 -1.49 -5.82 20.50
N ILE A 137 -1.51 -4.75 19.68
CA ILE A 137 -2.30 -4.67 18.45
C ILE A 137 -1.38 -4.20 17.32
N ILE A 138 -1.41 -4.90 16.20
CA ILE A 138 -0.69 -4.54 14.97
C ILE A 138 -1.70 -4.13 13.90
N PHE A 139 -1.56 -2.90 13.40
CA PHE A 139 -2.33 -2.41 12.26
C PHE A 139 -1.58 -2.67 10.96
N ALA A 140 -2.13 -3.57 10.14
CA ALA A 140 -1.62 -3.98 8.83
C ALA A 140 -2.72 -3.85 7.75
N THR A 141 -3.53 -2.79 7.84
CA THR A 141 -4.75 -2.56 7.03
C THR A 141 -4.49 -2.18 5.57
N GLY A 142 -3.23 -2.15 5.15
CA GLY A 142 -2.83 -1.88 3.77
C GLY A 142 -3.04 -0.43 3.35
N TYR A 143 -3.35 -0.23 2.07
CA TYR A 143 -3.56 1.08 1.46
C TYR A 143 -4.70 1.03 0.45
N ASN A 144 -5.29 2.20 0.18
CA ASN A 144 -6.27 2.39 -0.88
C ASN A 144 -5.74 3.40 -1.90
N THR A 145 -6.14 3.21 -3.16
CA THR A 145 -5.85 4.13 -4.25
C THR A 145 -7.12 4.89 -4.58
N GLN A 146 -7.03 6.21 -4.75
CA GLN A 146 -8.16 7.05 -5.13
C GLN A 146 -7.79 7.94 -6.31
N PHE A 147 -8.70 8.04 -7.27
CA PHE A 147 -8.62 9.01 -8.37
C PHE A 147 -9.39 10.28 -7.98
N SER A 148 -8.86 11.45 -8.35
CA SER A 148 -9.52 12.75 -8.13
C SER A 148 -9.46 13.58 -9.40
N SER A 149 -10.59 13.78 -10.06
CA SER A 149 -10.65 14.58 -11.28
C SER A 149 -10.24 16.03 -11.06
N GLN A 150 -10.41 16.56 -9.85
CA GLN A 150 -9.95 17.91 -9.47
C GLN A 150 -8.43 18.05 -9.51
N ILE A 151 -7.69 17.01 -9.08
CA ILE A 151 -6.22 17.02 -9.07
C ILE A 151 -5.70 16.78 -10.50
N TYR A 152 -6.31 15.86 -11.21
CA TYR A 152 -5.84 15.39 -12.51
C TYR A 152 -6.32 16.25 -13.68
N GLY A 153 -7.40 17.03 -13.51
CA GLY A 153 -7.98 17.88 -14.55
C GLY A 153 -8.75 17.14 -15.63
N PHE A 154 -9.06 15.85 -15.44
CA PHE A 154 -9.84 15.04 -16.37
C PHE A 154 -10.70 14.01 -15.64
N GLU A 155 -11.69 13.46 -16.35
CA GLU A 155 -12.61 12.44 -15.86
C GLU A 155 -12.25 11.05 -16.42
N LEU A 156 -12.49 10.01 -15.62
CA LEU A 156 -12.36 8.62 -16.07
C LEU A 156 -13.33 8.33 -17.22
N SER A 157 -12.97 7.37 -18.06
CA SER A 157 -13.80 6.88 -19.17
C SER A 157 -13.32 5.51 -19.63
N ASN A 158 -13.97 4.92 -20.63
CA ASN A 158 -13.56 3.62 -21.17
C ASN A 158 -12.08 3.60 -21.64
N ASN A 159 -11.56 4.74 -22.09
CA ASN A 159 -10.18 4.89 -22.58
C ASN A 159 -9.27 5.64 -21.58
N ILE A 160 -9.78 6.02 -20.40
CA ILE A 160 -9.01 6.66 -19.31
C ILE A 160 -9.32 5.91 -18.03
N ILE A 161 -8.42 5.02 -17.65
CA ILE A 161 -8.59 4.12 -16.51
C ILE A 161 -7.45 4.30 -15.50
N THR A 162 -7.70 3.87 -14.26
CA THR A 162 -6.67 3.81 -13.23
C THR A 162 -5.73 2.63 -13.44
N GLN A 163 -4.54 2.68 -12.83
CA GLN A 163 -3.60 1.57 -12.87
C GLN A 163 -4.17 0.29 -12.24
N SER A 164 -4.98 0.40 -11.18
CA SER A 164 -5.64 -0.75 -10.54
C SER A 164 -6.64 -1.42 -11.48
N GLN A 165 -7.42 -0.65 -12.25
CA GLN A 165 -8.32 -1.19 -13.28
C GLN A 165 -7.54 -1.88 -14.40
N LEU A 166 -6.42 -1.31 -14.82
CA LEU A 166 -5.56 -1.94 -15.83
C LEU A 166 -4.99 -3.27 -15.32
N GLU A 167 -4.58 -3.37 -14.05
CA GLU A 167 -4.11 -4.63 -13.46
C GLU A 167 -5.19 -5.72 -13.51
N GLU A 168 -6.44 -5.39 -13.19
CA GLU A 168 -7.58 -6.30 -13.29
C GLU A 168 -7.80 -6.77 -14.75
N MET A 169 -7.75 -5.84 -15.71
CA MET A 169 -7.85 -6.15 -17.15
C MET A 169 -6.68 -6.99 -17.68
N LEU A 170 -5.48 -6.82 -17.11
CA LEU A 170 -4.31 -7.62 -17.47
C LEU A 170 -4.43 -9.04 -16.90
N LYS A 171 -5.08 -9.23 -15.76
CA LYS A 171 -5.41 -10.55 -15.20
C LYS A 171 -6.44 -11.31 -16.01
N SER A 172 -7.52 -10.65 -16.40
CA SER A 172 -8.59 -11.27 -17.17
C SER A 172 -8.12 -11.47 -18.63
N SER A 173 -8.13 -12.71 -19.12
CA SER A 173 -7.75 -13.00 -20.52
C SER A 173 -8.83 -12.54 -21.51
N SER A 174 -10.01 -12.17 -21.03
CA SER A 174 -11.26 -12.11 -21.79
C SER A 174 -11.91 -10.72 -21.90
N GLU A 175 -11.36 -9.68 -21.26
CA GLU A 175 -12.03 -8.35 -21.20
C GLU A 175 -11.51 -7.31 -22.19
N VAL A 176 -10.36 -7.53 -22.82
CA VAL A 176 -9.84 -6.60 -23.83
C VAL A 176 -10.43 -6.95 -25.19
N LYS A 177 -11.59 -6.34 -25.50
CA LYS A 177 -12.32 -6.54 -26.76
C LYS A 177 -11.52 -6.08 -27.99
N GLU A 178 -10.72 -5.02 -27.82
CA GLU A 178 -9.84 -4.48 -28.85
C GLU A 178 -8.48 -4.17 -28.25
N THR A 179 -7.42 -4.59 -28.93
CA THR A 179 -6.05 -4.39 -28.47
C THR A 179 -5.64 -2.93 -28.70
N PRO A 180 -5.23 -2.18 -27.66
CA PRO A 180 -4.84 -0.78 -27.83
C PRO A 180 -3.56 -0.68 -28.65
N LYS A 181 -3.54 0.20 -29.66
CA LYS A 181 -2.32 0.46 -30.47
C LYS A 181 -1.25 1.19 -29.68
N SER A 182 -1.67 2.13 -28.83
CA SER A 182 -0.80 2.95 -28.01
C SER A 182 -1.40 3.12 -26.61
N VAL A 183 -0.57 2.96 -25.57
CA VAL A 183 -0.95 3.12 -24.16
C VAL A 183 -0.01 4.12 -23.50
N CYS A 184 -0.58 5.09 -22.80
CA CYS A 184 0.18 6.12 -22.09
C CYS A 184 -0.13 6.06 -20.59
N PHE A 185 0.92 5.98 -19.78
CA PHE A 185 0.85 6.08 -18.32
C PHE A 185 1.21 7.49 -17.91
N VAL A 186 0.45 8.07 -16.99
CA VAL A 186 0.77 9.37 -16.41
C VAL A 186 0.96 9.21 -14.91
N VAL A 187 2.16 9.53 -14.43
CA VAL A 187 2.55 9.47 -13.01
C VAL A 187 2.97 10.84 -12.50
N ASP A 188 3.21 10.94 -11.19
CA ASP A 188 3.70 12.14 -10.49
C ASP A 188 2.77 13.37 -10.51
N ILE A 189 1.49 13.23 -10.91
CA ILE A 189 0.53 14.35 -10.83
C ILE A 189 0.11 14.60 -9.38
N SER A 190 -0.36 13.56 -8.67
CA SER A 190 -0.88 13.70 -7.30
C SER A 190 0.17 13.53 -6.21
N ASP A 191 1.24 12.78 -6.50
CA ASP A 191 2.31 12.49 -5.55
C ASP A 191 3.63 12.22 -6.31
N GLU A 192 4.54 13.18 -6.26
CA GLU A 192 5.87 13.13 -6.92
C GLU A 192 6.91 12.28 -6.16
N HIS A 193 6.53 11.68 -5.03
CA HIS A 193 7.43 10.94 -4.15
C HIS A 193 7.04 9.47 -3.98
N SER A 194 5.92 9.05 -4.58
CA SER A 194 5.46 7.67 -4.50
C SER A 194 6.30 6.71 -5.33
N ARG A 195 7.05 5.84 -4.64
CA ARG A 195 7.70 4.67 -5.27
C ARG A 195 6.66 3.63 -5.72
N VAL A 196 5.49 3.59 -5.07
CA VAL A 196 4.43 2.62 -5.38
C VAL A 196 3.79 2.94 -6.72
N SER A 197 3.49 4.22 -7.01
CA SER A 197 2.94 4.62 -8.31
C SER A 197 3.91 4.32 -9.46
N THR A 198 5.21 4.58 -9.24
CA THR A 198 6.27 4.28 -10.22
C THR A 198 6.39 2.76 -10.45
N LEU A 199 6.42 1.96 -9.38
CA LEU A 199 6.46 0.50 -9.47
C LEU A 199 5.26 -0.05 -10.25
N SER A 200 4.05 0.37 -9.89
CA SER A 200 2.83 -0.04 -10.60
C SER A 200 2.89 0.36 -12.08
N ALA A 201 3.31 1.59 -12.40
CA ALA A 201 3.35 2.07 -13.78
C ALA A 201 4.34 1.28 -14.62
N LEU A 202 5.54 1.03 -14.10
CA LEU A 202 6.55 0.24 -14.81
C LEU A 202 6.11 -1.21 -15.00
N ARG A 203 5.54 -1.84 -13.96
CA ARG A 203 5.03 -3.22 -14.04
C ARG A 203 3.92 -3.35 -15.07
N ASN A 204 2.98 -2.41 -15.05
CA ASN A 204 1.84 -2.41 -15.97
C ASN A 204 2.26 -2.08 -17.40
N ALA A 205 3.20 -1.14 -17.59
CA ALA A 205 3.78 -0.85 -18.89
C ALA A 205 4.46 -2.08 -19.50
N LEU A 206 5.22 -2.82 -18.69
CA LEU A 206 5.84 -4.07 -19.12
C LEU A 206 4.78 -5.14 -19.45
N GLY A 207 3.76 -5.30 -18.61
CA GLY A 207 2.68 -6.25 -18.81
C GLY A 207 1.84 -5.96 -20.07
N VAL A 208 1.56 -4.68 -20.35
CA VAL A 208 0.91 -4.24 -21.61
C VAL A 208 1.79 -4.60 -22.80
N LYS A 209 3.09 -4.26 -22.75
CA LYS A 209 4.03 -4.53 -23.84
C LYS A 209 4.16 -6.01 -24.14
N GLU A 210 4.12 -6.87 -23.11
CA GLU A 210 4.18 -8.32 -23.22
C GLU A 210 2.89 -8.94 -23.76
N LYS A 211 1.72 -8.48 -23.28
CA LYS A 211 0.42 -9.08 -23.61
C LYS A 211 -0.12 -8.62 -24.95
N PHE A 212 0.01 -7.32 -25.24
CA PHE A 212 -0.67 -6.69 -26.37
C PHE A 212 0.27 -6.26 -27.50
N GLY A 213 1.56 -6.08 -27.20
CA GLY A 213 2.44 -5.35 -28.10
C GLY A 213 1.98 -3.89 -28.23
N GLY A 214 2.48 -3.16 -29.23
CA GLY A 214 2.12 -1.76 -29.46
C GLY A 214 3.01 -0.75 -28.76
N GLU A 215 2.67 0.52 -28.86
CA GLU A 215 3.44 1.64 -28.32
C GLU A 215 3.09 1.87 -26.85
N VAL A 216 4.10 2.01 -26.01
CA VAL A 216 3.89 2.27 -24.58
C VAL A 216 4.74 3.46 -24.17
N CYS A 217 4.11 4.46 -23.56
CA CYS A 217 4.76 5.66 -23.06
C CYS A 217 4.46 5.86 -21.57
N VAL A 218 5.44 6.36 -20.83
CA VAL A 218 5.29 6.80 -19.44
C VAL A 218 5.67 8.27 -19.35
N LEU A 219 4.68 9.11 -19.04
CA LEU A 219 4.86 10.52 -18.71
C LEU A 219 5.13 10.64 -17.21
N CYS A 220 6.25 11.25 -16.85
CA CYS A 220 6.65 11.42 -15.46
C CYS A 220 7.35 12.76 -15.25
N LYS A 221 7.31 13.28 -14.02
CA LYS A 221 8.14 14.43 -13.64
C LYS A 221 9.47 13.96 -13.07
N ASN A 222 9.38 12.98 -12.16
CA ASN A 222 10.52 12.38 -11.48
C ASN A 222 10.33 10.87 -11.37
N LEU A 223 10.91 10.10 -12.29
CA LEU A 223 10.85 8.64 -12.20
C LEU A 223 11.66 8.11 -11.00
N LYS A 224 11.00 7.59 -9.97
CA LYS A 224 11.64 7.09 -8.74
C LYS A 224 11.97 5.60 -8.83
N VAL A 225 13.21 5.31 -9.21
CA VAL A 225 13.71 3.95 -9.44
C VAL A 225 14.74 3.48 -8.40
N ASP A 226 14.85 4.19 -7.28
CA ASP A 226 15.80 3.95 -6.20
C ASP A 226 15.41 2.81 -5.23
N GLY A 227 14.24 2.20 -5.44
CA GLY A 227 13.80 1.03 -4.70
C GLY A 227 14.43 -0.28 -5.19
N ALA A 228 14.47 -1.29 -4.33
CA ALA A 228 15.02 -2.61 -4.65
C ALA A 228 14.37 -3.19 -5.92
N GLY A 229 15.17 -3.41 -6.96
CA GLY A 229 14.73 -3.97 -8.23
C GLY A 229 14.02 -3.01 -9.20
N LEU A 230 13.66 -1.79 -8.79
CA LEU A 230 12.94 -0.83 -9.65
C LEU A 230 13.83 -0.33 -10.80
N GLU A 231 15.10 -0.06 -10.53
CA GLU A 231 16.07 0.33 -11.57
C GLU A 231 16.21 -0.74 -12.66
N ARG A 232 16.20 -2.02 -12.26
CA ARG A 232 16.21 -3.14 -13.22
C ARG A 232 14.91 -3.19 -14.02
N LEU A 233 13.77 -3.03 -13.36
CA LEU A 233 12.45 -2.99 -14.02
C LEU A 233 12.39 -1.87 -15.06
N TYR A 234 12.87 -0.68 -14.69
CA TYR A 234 12.95 0.46 -15.59
C TYR A 234 13.76 0.14 -16.84
N ARG A 235 14.96 -0.45 -16.68
CA ARG A 235 15.79 -0.87 -17.82
C ARG A 235 15.10 -1.92 -18.68
N ASP A 236 14.43 -2.90 -18.08
CA ASP A 236 13.70 -3.92 -18.82
C ASP A 236 12.55 -3.30 -19.64
N CYS A 237 11.83 -2.32 -19.10
CA CYS A 237 10.86 -1.52 -19.85
C CYS A 237 11.52 -0.79 -21.03
N ARG A 238 12.63 -0.09 -20.79
CA ARG A 238 13.38 0.61 -21.86
C ARG A 238 13.84 -0.33 -22.96
N ASN A 239 14.39 -1.49 -22.60
CA ASN A 239 14.87 -2.51 -23.53
C ASN A 239 13.75 -3.10 -24.39
N LYS A 240 12.52 -3.17 -23.86
CA LYS A 240 11.35 -3.56 -24.65
C LYS A 240 10.77 -2.42 -25.49
N GLY A 241 11.35 -1.22 -25.45
CA GLY A 241 10.90 -0.07 -26.22
C GLY A 241 9.75 0.72 -25.57
N VAL A 242 9.68 0.73 -24.23
CA VAL A 242 8.83 1.69 -23.50
C VAL A 242 9.50 3.07 -23.55
N LEU A 243 8.74 4.07 -24.02
CA LEU A 243 9.17 5.47 -24.04
C LEU A 243 8.91 6.12 -22.68
N PHE A 244 9.82 7.00 -22.27
CA PHE A 244 9.68 7.78 -21.04
C PHE A 244 9.88 9.22 -21.42
N ILE A 245 8.89 10.05 -21.13
CA ILE A 245 8.90 11.48 -21.46
C ILE A 245 8.79 12.24 -20.15
N LYS A 246 9.67 13.22 -19.97
CA LYS A 246 9.68 14.07 -18.79
C LYS A 246 8.84 15.31 -19.02
N PHE A 247 8.04 15.67 -18.02
CA PHE A 247 7.29 16.93 -18.01
C PHE A 247 7.59 17.72 -16.74
N ASP A 248 7.63 19.05 -16.85
CA ASP A 248 7.59 19.96 -15.69
C ASP A 248 6.17 20.48 -15.42
N ILE A 249 5.41 20.69 -16.49
CA ILE A 249 4.00 21.09 -16.46
C ILE A 249 3.14 19.84 -16.73
N PRO A 250 2.11 19.56 -15.91
CA PRO A 250 1.25 18.39 -16.12
C PRO A 250 0.66 18.33 -17.54
N PRO A 251 0.62 17.14 -18.17
CA PRO A 251 0.13 17.00 -19.53
C PRO A 251 -1.37 17.31 -19.63
N LYS A 252 -1.81 17.86 -20.75
CA LYS A 252 -3.23 18.08 -21.05
C LYS A 252 -3.82 16.84 -21.70
N ILE A 253 -4.91 16.33 -21.15
CA ILE A 253 -5.60 15.13 -21.67
C ILE A 253 -6.95 15.54 -22.25
N LEU A 254 -7.12 15.31 -23.55
CA LEU A 254 -8.28 15.74 -24.33
C LEU A 254 -8.97 14.53 -24.97
N LYS A 255 -10.30 14.57 -25.06
CA LYS A 255 -11.10 13.62 -25.83
C LYS A 255 -11.39 14.23 -27.20
N GLN A 256 -10.95 13.59 -28.29
CA GLN A 256 -11.22 14.01 -29.67
C GLN A 256 -11.63 12.78 -30.49
N ASP A 257 -12.82 12.86 -31.12
CA ASP A 257 -13.30 11.85 -32.09
C ASP A 257 -13.28 10.38 -31.60
N GLY A 258 -13.47 10.16 -30.30
CA GLY A 258 -13.43 8.82 -29.67
C GLY A 258 -12.05 8.35 -29.25
N GLU A 259 -10.99 9.11 -29.60
CA GLU A 259 -9.61 8.88 -29.18
C GLU A 259 -9.21 9.81 -28.02
N ILE A 260 -8.14 9.42 -27.32
CA ILE A 260 -7.53 10.22 -26.26
C ILE A 260 -6.26 10.86 -26.81
N ARG A 261 -6.23 12.20 -26.84
CA ARG A 261 -5.06 12.98 -27.21
C ARG A 261 -4.40 13.51 -25.95
N ILE A 262 -3.08 13.30 -25.84
CA ILE A 262 -2.29 13.78 -24.70
C ILE A 262 -1.26 14.77 -25.25
N GLU A 263 -1.30 16.00 -24.74
CA GLU A 263 -0.34 17.05 -25.09
C GLU A 263 0.62 17.24 -23.93
N VAL A 264 1.92 17.09 -24.22
CA VAL A 264 3.00 17.19 -23.25
C VAL A 264 4.16 17.96 -23.85
N GLU A 265 4.77 18.84 -23.05
CA GLU A 265 6.02 19.51 -23.39
C GLU A 265 7.18 18.65 -22.91
N ASP A 266 8.02 18.17 -23.84
CA ASP A 266 9.17 17.32 -23.50
C ASP A 266 10.34 18.18 -23.07
N VAL A 267 10.65 18.13 -21.77
CA VAL A 267 11.75 18.87 -21.14
C VAL A 267 13.12 18.52 -21.73
N LEU A 268 13.28 17.35 -22.35
CA LEU A 268 14.54 16.91 -22.94
C LEU A 268 14.71 17.34 -24.40
N MET A 269 13.64 17.80 -25.05
CA MET A 269 13.66 18.29 -26.44
C MET A 269 13.44 19.80 -26.56
N SER A 270 13.06 20.47 -25.47
CA SER A 270 13.02 21.94 -25.31
C SER A 270 14.39 22.52 -24.97
#